data_AF-A0A2B0WZQ2-F1
#
_entry.id   AF-A0A2B0WZQ2-F1
#
_cell.length_a   1.000
_cell.length_b   1.000
_cell.length_c   1.000
_cell.angle_alpha   90.00
_cell.angle_beta   90.00
_cell.angle_gamma   90.00
#
_symmetry.space_group_name_H-M   'P 1'
#
loop_
_entity.id
_entity.type
_entity.pdbx_description
1 polymer ?
#
loop_
_entity_poly.entity_id
_entity_poly.type
_entity_poly.pdbx_seq_one_letter_code
_entity_poly.pdbx_strand_id
1 'polypeptide(L)'
;MQENQIRKNTVRKVIHNDINNYPYLNIPMIINEKNGMIYEVLSVGFHNNDAAAIITTDGFATTRVNTPIVSVNNNDGSIQLYRLPLELEYWVLSCMRAASTGKNPFPCKVSFGIIDTKFHVEFK
;
A
#
# COMPACT_ATOMS: atom_id res chain seq x y z
N MET A 1 -7.44 9.66 -27.01
CA MET A 1 -7.90 8.59 -26.12
C MET A 1 -6.68 7.78 -25.75
N GLN A 2 -6.23 7.84 -24.50
CA GLN A 2 -4.94 7.31 -24.07
C GLN A 2 -5.14 5.85 -23.64
N GLU A 3 -4.54 4.92 -24.38
CA GLU A 3 -4.66 3.49 -24.11
C GLU A 3 -3.99 3.12 -22.78
N ASN A 4 -4.74 2.50 -21.87
CA ASN A 4 -4.24 1.87 -20.66
C ASN A 4 -3.27 0.74 -21.04
N GLN A 5 -1.97 1.03 -21.10
CA GLN A 5 -0.95 0.04 -21.44
C GLN A 5 -0.77 -1.00 -20.33
N ILE A 6 -1.37 -2.18 -20.51
CA ILE A 6 -1.23 -3.33 -19.64
C ILE A 6 0.19 -3.91 -19.81
N ARG A 7 1.11 -3.61 -18.90
CA ARG A 7 2.45 -4.24 -18.87
C ARG A 7 2.32 -5.65 -18.29
N LYS A 8 2.60 -6.69 -19.09
CA LYS A 8 2.61 -8.10 -18.67
C LYS A 8 4.00 -8.49 -18.19
N ASN A 9 4.17 -8.73 -16.88
CA ASN A 9 5.30 -9.46 -16.34
C ASN A 9 4.82 -10.81 -15.77
N THR A 10 5.68 -11.82 -15.95
CA THR A 10 5.48 -13.26 -15.76
C THR A 10 4.73 -13.63 -14.47
N VAL A 11 3.79 -14.59 -14.60
CA VAL A 11 2.78 -15.02 -13.60
C VAL A 11 1.60 -14.04 -13.46
N ARG A 12 0.74 -14.01 -14.50
CA ARG A 12 -0.68 -13.58 -14.51
C ARG A 12 -1.09 -12.42 -13.57
N LYS A 13 -0.28 -11.36 -13.42
CA LYS A 13 -0.67 -10.15 -12.69
C LYS A 13 -0.96 -9.05 -13.71
N VAL A 14 -2.23 -8.71 -13.88
CA VAL A 14 -2.63 -7.55 -14.67
C VAL A 14 -2.21 -6.32 -13.87
N ILE A 15 -1.14 -5.67 -14.30
CA ILE A 15 -0.72 -4.39 -13.74
C ILE A 15 -1.58 -3.33 -14.44
N HIS A 16 -2.53 -2.79 -13.69
CA HIS A 16 -3.30 -1.62 -14.11
C HIS A 16 -2.45 -0.37 -13.93
N ASN A 17 -2.39 0.49 -14.95
CA ASN A 17 -1.73 1.79 -14.85
C ASN A 17 -2.56 2.78 -14.02
N ASP A 18 -3.88 2.67 -14.08
CA ASP A 18 -4.78 3.47 -13.24
C ASP A 18 -4.86 2.88 -11.83
N ILE A 19 -4.35 3.65 -10.87
CA ILE A 19 -4.32 3.31 -9.44
C ILE A 19 -5.72 3.09 -8.87
N ASN A 20 -6.75 3.69 -9.47
CA ASN A 20 -8.13 3.56 -9.00
C ASN A 20 -8.70 2.17 -9.22
N ASN A 21 -8.06 1.34 -10.06
CA ASN A 21 -8.44 -0.06 -10.24
C ASN A 21 -8.05 -0.95 -9.06
N TYR A 22 -7.17 -0.49 -8.17
CA TYR A 22 -6.80 -1.26 -6.98
C TYR A 22 -7.71 -0.90 -5.82
N PRO A 23 -8.27 -1.88 -5.08
CA PRO A 23 -9.07 -1.58 -3.89
C PRO A 23 -8.18 -1.05 -2.76
N TYR A 24 -8.76 -0.34 -1.80
CA TYR A 24 -8.07 -0.02 -0.56
C TYR A 24 -7.94 -1.28 0.30
N LEU A 25 -6.81 -1.40 1.02
CA LEU A 25 -6.66 -2.44 2.03
C LEU A 25 -7.71 -2.23 3.12
N ASN A 26 -8.41 -3.28 3.52
CA ASN A 26 -9.34 -3.20 4.64
C ASN A 26 -8.56 -3.06 5.96
N ILE A 27 -8.70 -1.93 6.63
CA ILE A 27 -8.02 -1.67 7.91
C ILE A 27 -9.11 -1.39 8.96
N PRO A 28 -9.39 -2.33 9.88
CA PRO A 28 -10.47 -2.17 10.84
C PRO A 28 -10.11 -1.20 11.96
N MET A 29 -11.14 -0.56 12.53
CA MET A 29 -11.02 0.09 13.83
C MET A 29 -10.93 -0.97 14.93
N ILE A 30 -9.97 -0.84 15.84
CA ILE A 30 -9.65 -1.85 16.86
C ILE A 30 -9.46 -1.19 18.23
N ILE A 31 -9.66 -1.98 19.29
CA ILE A 31 -9.53 -1.52 20.69
C ILE A 31 -8.06 -1.39 21.10
N ASN A 32 -7.19 -2.28 20.62
CA ASN A 32 -5.76 -2.28 20.88
C ASN A 32 -5.00 -3.01 19.77
N GLU A 33 -3.68 -2.82 19.69
CA GLU A 33 -2.82 -3.32 18.62
C GLU A 33 -2.82 -4.84 18.44
N LYS A 34 -3.16 -5.61 19.49
CA LYS A 34 -3.24 -7.07 19.43
C LYS A 34 -4.40 -7.56 18.58
N ASN A 35 -5.41 -6.71 18.36
CA ASN A 35 -6.62 -7.04 17.62
C ASN A 35 -6.55 -6.61 16.14
N GLY A 36 -5.39 -6.15 15.66
CA GLY A 36 -5.23 -5.73 14.28
C GLY A 36 -5.41 -6.87 13.27
N MET A 37 -5.85 -6.51 12.07
CA MET A 37 -6.02 -7.44 10.97
C MET A 37 -4.65 -7.81 10.41
N ILE A 38 -4.33 -9.09 10.39
CA ILE A 38 -3.03 -9.58 9.93
C ILE A 38 -3.11 -9.92 8.44
N TYR A 39 -2.20 -9.35 7.67
CA TYR A 39 -2.00 -9.64 6.26
C TYR A 39 -0.62 -10.25 6.02
N GLU A 40 -0.53 -11.22 5.10
CA GLU A 40 0.74 -11.70 4.60
C GLU A 40 1.23 -10.74 3.50
N VAL A 41 2.18 -9.88 3.85
CA VAL A 41 2.69 -8.83 2.96
C VAL A 41 3.92 -9.33 2.22
N LEU A 42 3.87 -9.24 0.89
CA LEU A 42 4.97 -9.63 0.00
C LEU A 42 5.88 -8.46 -0.36
N SER A 43 5.30 -7.26 -0.51
CA SER A 43 6.04 -6.04 -0.78
C SER A 43 5.18 -4.81 -0.54
N VAL A 44 5.85 -3.67 -0.35
CA VAL A 44 5.22 -2.35 -0.30
C VAL A 44 5.96 -1.41 -1.25
N GLY A 45 5.29 -0.34 -1.65
CA GLY A 45 5.92 0.68 -2.46
C GLY A 45 4.96 1.79 -2.83
N PHE A 46 5.28 2.49 -3.90
CA PHE A 46 4.46 3.56 -4.44
C PHE A 46 4.06 3.25 -5.87
N HIS A 47 2.83 3.58 -6.20
CA HIS A 47 2.35 3.65 -7.57
C HIS A 47 2.31 5.11 -8.00
N ASN A 48 2.93 5.41 -9.14
CA ASN A 48 2.89 6.76 -9.71
C ASN A 48 1.52 6.97 -10.35
N ASN A 49 0.82 8.01 -9.93
CA ASN A 49 -0.43 8.39 -10.55
C ASN A 49 -0.11 9.22 -11.80
N ASP A 50 -0.37 8.69 -13.00
CA ASP A 50 -0.13 9.41 -14.27
C ASP A 50 -0.96 10.71 -14.34
N ALA A 51 -2.09 10.75 -13.63
CA ALA A 51 -2.80 11.98 -13.33
C ALA A 51 -2.21 12.58 -12.05
N ALA A 52 -1.43 13.66 -12.17
CA ALA A 52 -1.00 14.48 -11.04
C ALA A 52 -2.23 15.06 -10.32
N ALA A 53 -2.82 14.28 -9.40
CA ALA A 53 -3.93 14.71 -8.59
C ALA A 53 -3.38 15.73 -7.59
N ILE A 54 -3.70 17.00 -7.82
CA ILE A 54 -3.49 18.07 -6.83
C ILE A 54 -4.43 17.74 -5.66
N ILE A 55 -3.90 17.14 -4.60
CA ILE A 55 -4.63 16.94 -3.36
C ILE A 55 -4.61 18.29 -2.63
N THR A 56 -5.68 19.07 -2.77
CA THR A 56 -5.89 20.28 -1.97
C THR A 56 -6.43 19.87 -0.60
N THR A 57 -5.53 19.55 0.33
CA THR A 57 -5.83 19.75 1.76
C THR A 57 -5.40 21.17 2.13
N ASP A 58 -6.30 21.84 2.84
CA ASP A 58 -6.21 23.19 3.37
C ASP A 58 -4.86 23.46 4.06
N GLY A 59 -3.95 24.11 3.33
CA GLY A 59 -2.77 24.78 3.87
C GLY A 59 -1.42 24.40 3.25
N PHE A 60 -1.30 23.23 2.61
CA PHE A 60 -0.05 22.82 1.95
C PHE A 60 -0.36 21.97 0.71
N ALA A 61 -0.43 22.61 -0.45
CA ALA A 61 -0.57 21.92 -1.73
C ALA A 61 0.73 21.15 -2.06
N THR A 62 0.87 19.94 -1.53
CA THR A 62 1.89 19.00 -2.01
C THR A 62 1.31 18.21 -3.17
N THR A 63 1.88 18.33 -4.37
CA THR A 63 1.67 17.41 -5.50
C THR A 63 2.19 16.03 -5.12
N ARG A 64 1.40 15.24 -4.39
CA ARG A 64 1.76 13.86 -4.04
C ARG A 64 1.43 12.97 -5.23
N VAL A 65 2.42 12.80 -6.10
CA VAL A 65 2.34 12.01 -7.34
C VAL A 65 2.20 10.49 -7.05
N ASN A 66 2.48 10.06 -5.82
CA ASN A 66 2.71 8.66 -5.50
C ASN A 66 1.70 8.14 -4.47
N THR A 67 0.92 7.12 -4.83
CA THR A 67 -0.01 6.45 -3.91
C THR A 67 0.68 5.28 -3.24
N PRO A 68 0.68 5.18 -1.89
CA PRO A 68 1.25 4.04 -1.20
C PRO A 68 0.44 2.77 -1.50
N ILE A 69 1.12 1.68 -1.78
CA ILE A 69 0.53 0.39 -2.14
C ILE A 69 1.19 -0.75 -1.37
N VAL A 70 0.43 -1.83 -1.21
CA VAL A 70 0.89 -3.09 -0.63
C VAL A 70 0.48 -4.26 -1.51
N SER A 71 1.38 -5.22 -1.69
CA SER A 71 1.07 -6.51 -2.29
C SER A 71 0.85 -7.53 -1.17
N VAL A 72 -0.33 -8.14 -1.14
CA VAL A 72 -0.74 -9.11 -0.13
C VAL A 72 -0.92 -10.47 -0.79
N ASN A 73 -0.50 -11.52 -0.09
CA ASN A 73 -0.88 -12.90 -0.39
C ASN A 73 -2.18 -13.21 0.36
N ASN A 74 -3.26 -13.47 -0.38
CA ASN A 74 -4.54 -13.84 0.18
C ASN A 74 -4.53 -15.31 0.60
N ASN A 75 -5.45 -15.72 1.47
CA ASN A 75 -5.53 -17.10 1.99
C ASN A 75 -5.78 -18.16 0.91
N ASP A 76 -6.32 -17.76 -0.24
CA ASP A 76 -6.53 -18.62 -1.41
C ASP A 76 -5.29 -18.75 -2.32
N GLY A 77 -4.15 -18.16 -1.91
CA GLY A 77 -2.90 -18.11 -2.66
C GLY A 77 -2.87 -17.06 -3.77
N SER A 78 -3.92 -16.25 -3.92
CA SER A 78 -3.93 -15.15 -4.89
C SER A 78 -3.13 -13.96 -4.36
N ILE A 79 -2.39 -13.31 -5.26
CA ILE A 79 -1.64 -12.09 -4.93
C ILE A 79 -2.43 -10.88 -5.40
N GLN A 80 -2.77 -10.00 -4.48
CA GLN A 80 -3.53 -8.79 -4.76
C GLN A 80 -2.76 -7.54 -4.36
N LEU A 81 -2.91 -6.49 -5.17
CA LEU A 81 -2.36 -5.17 -4.87
C LEU A 81 -3.48 -4.32 -4.25
N TYR A 82 -3.16 -3.64 -3.16
CA TYR A 82 -4.08 -2.74 -2.47
C TYR A 82 -3.48 -1.35 -2.36
N ARG A 83 -4.34 -0.33 -2.44
CA ARG A 83 -4.01 1.03 -2.02
C ARG A 83 -3.97 1.10 -0.51
N LEU A 84 -3.00 1.85 0.02
CA LEU A 84 -2.96 2.23 1.42
C LEU A 84 -3.42 3.68 1.60
N PRO A 85 -3.93 4.03 2.79
CA PRO A 85 -4.13 5.42 3.19
C PRO A 85 -2.81 6.21 3.17
N LEU A 86 -2.89 7.52 2.89
CA LEU A 86 -1.72 8.40 2.79
C LEU A 86 -0.98 8.53 4.13
N GLU A 87 -1.68 8.34 5.24
CA GLU A 87 -1.15 8.31 6.59
C GLU A 87 -0.08 7.22 6.78
N LEU A 88 -0.07 6.18 5.93
CA LEU A 88 0.93 5.11 5.93
C LEU A 88 2.13 5.35 5.01
N GLU A 89 2.21 6.50 4.34
CA GLU A 89 3.30 6.85 3.43
C GLU A 89 4.68 6.73 4.09
N TYR A 90 4.82 7.24 5.32
CA TYR A 90 6.08 7.18 6.06
C TYR A 90 6.51 5.74 6.36
N TRP A 91 5.55 4.88 6.72
CA TRP A 91 5.83 3.45 6.97
C TRP A 91 6.32 2.75 5.70
N VAL A 92 5.69 3.02 4.56
CA VAL A 92 6.12 2.49 3.24
C VAL A 92 7.53 2.97 2.90
N LEU A 93 7.81 4.28 3.05
CA LEU A 93 9.16 4.84 2.81
C LEU A 93 10.21 4.20 3.70
N SER A 94 9.90 3.99 4.98
CA SER A 94 10.81 3.32 5.93
C SER A 94 11.13 1.90 5.50
N CYS A 95 10.13 1.13 5.06
CA CYS A 95 10.33 -0.23 4.54
C CYS A 95 11.20 -0.24 3.28
N MET A 96 10.95 0.67 2.34
CA MET A 96 11.75 0.79 1.11
C MET A 96 13.20 1.16 1.42
N ARG A 97 13.43 2.08 2.35
CA ARG A 97 14.77 2.45 2.82
C ARG A 97 15.49 1.26 3.48
N ALA A 98 14.78 0.48 4.28
CA ALA A 98 15.33 -0.74 4.87
C ALA A 98 15.75 -1.73 3.76
N ALA A 99 14.88 -1.96 2.76
CA ALA A 99 15.17 -2.81 1.61
C ALA A 99 16.38 -2.33 0.79
N SER A 100 16.55 -1.03 0.55
CA SER A 100 17.70 -0.50 -0.18
C SER A 100 19.04 -0.70 0.57
N THR A 101 19.00 -0.93 1.87
CA THR A 101 20.17 -1.26 2.70
C THR A 101 20.34 -2.77 2.93
N GLY A 102 19.62 -3.60 2.18
CA GLY A 102 19.66 -5.06 2.30
C GLY A 102 18.87 -5.65 3.47
N LYS A 103 18.11 -4.83 4.21
CA LYS A 103 17.28 -5.23 5.36
C LYS A 103 15.80 -5.24 4.98
N ASN A 104 15.46 -5.88 3.85
CA ASN A 104 14.08 -5.95 3.40
C ASN A 104 13.24 -6.77 4.41
N PRO A 105 12.18 -6.18 5.01
CA PRO A 105 11.37 -6.89 5.99
C PRO A 105 10.41 -7.90 5.36
N PHE A 106 10.28 -7.95 4.03
CA PHE A 106 9.30 -8.80 3.34
C PHE A 106 9.93 -10.04 2.68
N PRO A 107 9.18 -11.15 2.56
CA PRO A 107 7.77 -11.33 2.98
C PRO A 107 7.60 -11.47 4.50
N CYS A 108 6.54 -10.87 5.07
CA CYS A 108 6.28 -10.91 6.51
C CYS A 108 4.79 -10.68 6.81
N LYS A 109 4.33 -11.16 7.97
CA LYS A 109 3.01 -10.87 8.49
C LYS A 109 3.00 -9.47 9.09
N VAL A 110 2.01 -8.67 8.72
CA VAL A 110 1.87 -7.30 9.23
C VAL A 110 0.44 -7.12 9.74
N SER A 111 0.33 -6.64 10.97
CA SER A 111 -0.93 -6.27 11.60
C SER A 111 -1.26 -4.82 11.25
N PHE A 112 -2.50 -4.56 10.81
CA PHE A 112 -3.03 -3.24 10.53
C PHE A 112 -4.27 -2.97 11.37
N GLY A 113 -4.39 -1.75 11.90
CA GLY A 113 -5.61 -1.30 12.55
C GLY A 113 -5.67 0.20 12.78
N ILE A 114 -6.84 0.68 13.21
CA ILE A 114 -7.06 2.08 13.57
C ILE A 114 -7.45 2.15 15.05
N ILE A 115 -6.72 2.92 15.85
CA ILE A 115 -7.00 3.20 17.27
C ILE A 115 -7.11 4.72 17.41
N ASP A 116 -8.22 5.21 17.97
CA ASP A 116 -8.44 6.66 18.20
C ASP A 116 -8.05 7.52 16.99
N THR A 117 -8.52 7.12 15.80
CA THR A 117 -8.26 7.76 14.48
C THR A 117 -6.84 7.68 13.94
N LYS A 118 -5.92 6.95 14.59
CA LYS A 118 -4.55 6.75 14.11
C LYS A 118 -4.37 5.36 13.53
N PHE A 119 -3.63 5.28 12.43
CA PHE A 119 -3.22 4.00 11.88
C PHE A 119 -2.08 3.39 12.68
N HIS A 120 -2.24 2.14 13.06
CA HIS A 120 -1.24 1.31 13.72
C HIS A 120 -0.84 0.18 12.77
N VAL A 121 0.48 0.03 12.59
CA VAL A 121 1.07 -1.00 11.72
C VAL A 121 2.23 -1.66 12.46
N GLU A 122 2.19 -2.98 12.57
CA GLU A 122 3.16 -3.76 13.36
C GLU A 122 3.60 -5.01 12.60
N PHE A 123 4.91 -5.25 12.52
CA PHE A 123 5.46 -6.50 11.99
C PHE A 123 5.24 -7.64 13.01
N LYS A 124 4.89 -8.84 12.54
CA LYS A 124 4.59 -10.03 13.36
C LYS A 124 5.53 -11.19 13.08
#